data_AF-A0A7S2DFT0-F1
#
_entry.id   AF-A0A7S2DFT0-F1
#
_cell.length_a   1.000
_cell.length_b   1.000
_cell.length_c   1.000
_cell.angle_alpha   90.00
_cell.angle_beta   90.00
_cell.angle_gamma   90.00
#
_symmetry.space_group_name_H-M   'P 1'
#
loop_
_entity.id
_entity.type
_entity.pdbx_description
1 polymer ?
#
loop_
_entity_poly.entity_id
_entity_poly.type
_entity_poly.pdbx_seq_one_letter_code
_entity_poly.pdbx_strand_id
1 'polypeptide(L)'
;EGRDCRLRCVALSGSQGMDQRDEQEAALSERCDILVAMPRHLIQMLKFRKTNLSRMSCVVLDEADFLFTKNFKEDVTRIVQSVRPDRQVMLFSATWDEQTEELAKQVIQFQAAHICVGSQKLAACKNIEQRFVQVKPEDKREQLIDGLRNFTFNCENKALVFVNSKDMVAKVVEDLRDKGLPAAG
;
A
#
# COMPACT_ATOMS: atom_id res chain seq x y z
N GLU A 1 -7.47 18.66 24.81
CA GLU A 1 -8.83 18.50 24.28
C GLU A 1 -8.82 18.80 22.79
N GLY A 2 -9.03 17.80 21.94
CA GLY A 2 -9.15 18.02 20.49
C GLY A 2 -10.53 18.57 20.19
N ARG A 3 -10.63 19.83 19.75
CA ARG A 3 -11.88 20.34 19.18
C ARG A 3 -12.12 19.59 17.88
N ASP A 4 -13.36 19.14 17.69
CA ASP A 4 -13.78 18.43 16.49
C ASP A 4 -13.67 19.39 15.28
N CYS A 5 -12.58 19.25 14.52
CA CYS A 5 -12.37 20.02 13.31
C CYS A 5 -13.35 19.49 12.26
N ARG A 6 -14.34 20.29 11.86
CA ARG A 6 -15.35 19.96 10.83
C ARG A 6 -14.72 19.90 9.43
N LEU A 7 -13.76 19.01 9.24
CA LEU A 7 -13.12 18.71 7.98
C LEU A 7 -13.91 17.61 7.28
N ARG A 8 -14.13 17.78 5.98
CA ARG A 8 -14.77 16.78 5.17
C ARG A 8 -13.75 15.96 4.39
N CYS A 9 -13.78 14.66 4.62
CA CYS A 9 -12.94 13.69 3.91
C CYS A 9 -13.75 12.96 2.84
N VAL A 10 -13.17 12.81 1.64
CA VAL A 10 -13.72 12.02 0.54
C VAL A 10 -12.70 10.96 0.13
N ALA A 11 -13.17 9.74 -0.12
CA ALA A 11 -12.33 8.63 -0.56
C ALA A 11 -12.69 8.21 -2.00
N LEU A 12 -11.69 8.13 -2.88
CA LEU A 12 -11.81 7.61 -4.24
C LEU A 12 -11.08 6.27 -4.34
N SER A 13 -11.84 5.20 -4.13
CA SER A 13 -11.39 3.82 -4.27
C SER A 13 -11.88 3.21 -5.58
N GLY A 14 -11.27 2.09 -5.98
CA GLY A 14 -11.66 1.39 -7.20
C GLY A 14 -13.05 0.79 -7.11
N SER A 15 -14.01 1.46 -7.74
CA SER A 15 -15.39 1.05 -7.81
C SER A 15 -15.56 -0.12 -8.79
N GLN A 16 -16.16 -1.21 -8.30
CA GLN A 16 -16.65 -2.33 -9.13
C GLN A 16 -18.10 -2.14 -9.61
N GLY A 17 -18.70 -0.94 -9.48
CA GLY A 17 -20.06 -0.65 -9.93
C GLY A 17 -20.27 0.81 -10.35
N MET A 18 -21.28 1.08 -11.20
CA MET A 18 -21.63 2.42 -11.66
C MET A 18 -22.17 3.31 -10.53
N ASP A 19 -23.02 2.77 -9.66
CA ASP A 19 -23.64 3.53 -8.56
C ASP A 19 -22.61 4.16 -7.61
N GLN A 20 -21.53 3.43 -7.30
CA GLN A 20 -20.44 3.92 -6.46
C GLN A 20 -19.63 5.04 -7.12
N ARG A 21 -19.61 5.14 -8.46
CA ARG A 21 -18.95 6.24 -9.16
C ARG A 21 -19.77 7.51 -9.05
N ASP A 22 -21.08 7.42 -9.25
CA ASP A 22 -21.96 8.57 -9.19
C ASP A 22 -21.99 9.16 -7.77
N GLU A 23 -21.97 8.31 -6.73
CA GLU A 23 -21.81 8.75 -5.33
C GLU A 23 -20.48 9.46 -5.08
N GLN A 24 -19.37 8.91 -5.59
CA GLN A 24 -18.04 9.53 -5.47
C GLN A 24 -17.97 10.88 -6.21
N GLU A 25 -18.55 10.97 -7.41
CA GLU A 25 -18.64 12.22 -8.17
C GLU A 25 -19.48 13.27 -7.44
N ALA A 26 -20.65 12.87 -6.92
CA ALA A 26 -21.50 13.75 -6.12
C ALA A 26 -20.77 14.22 -4.85
N ALA A 27 -20.05 13.34 -4.16
CA ALA A 27 -19.25 13.71 -2.99
C ALA A 27 -18.14 14.73 -3.31
N LEU A 28 -17.54 14.67 -4.50
CA LEU A 28 -16.54 15.63 -4.98
C LEU A 28 -17.14 16.95 -5.47
N SER A 29 -18.43 16.97 -5.81
CA SER A 29 -19.14 18.18 -6.24
C SER A 29 -19.37 19.17 -5.09
N GLU A 30 -19.36 18.66 -3.86
CA GLU A 30 -19.47 19.45 -2.65
C GLU A 30 -18.07 19.77 -2.06
N ARG A 31 -18.02 20.43 -0.91
CA ARG A 31 -16.75 20.78 -0.26
C ARG A 31 -15.97 19.52 0.13
N CYS A 32 -14.76 19.37 -0.39
CA CYS A 32 -13.80 18.34 0.02
C CYS A 32 -12.55 19.01 0.61
N ASP A 33 -12.27 18.77 1.90
CA ASP A 33 -11.08 19.30 2.58
C ASP A 33 -9.91 18.32 2.49
N ILE A 34 -10.19 17.02 2.57
CA ILE A 34 -9.19 15.94 2.48
C ILE A 34 -9.66 14.92 1.46
N LEU A 35 -8.82 14.64 0.46
CA LEU A 35 -9.07 13.63 -0.55
C LEU A 35 -8.08 12.48 -0.40
N VAL A 36 -8.59 11.26 -0.20
CA VAL A 36 -7.79 10.02 -0.23
C VAL A 36 -8.14 9.29 -1.52
N ALA A 37 -7.16 9.05 -2.39
CA ALA A 37 -7.47 8.49 -3.71
C ALA A 37 -6.38 7.56 -4.23
N MET A 38 -6.81 6.52 -4.94
CA MET A 38 -5.91 5.72 -5.78
C MET A 38 -5.59 6.50 -7.07
N PRO A 39 -4.32 6.60 -7.51
CA PRO A 39 -3.92 7.46 -8.64
C PRO A 39 -4.77 7.26 -9.89
N ARG A 40 -5.02 6.00 -10.26
CA ARG A 40 -5.78 5.63 -11.46
C ARG A 40 -7.22 6.17 -11.48
N HIS A 41 -7.89 6.27 -10.32
CA HIS A 41 -9.24 6.82 -10.25
C HIS A 41 -9.22 8.34 -10.24
N LEU A 42 -8.28 8.94 -9.51
CA LEU A 42 -8.14 10.39 -9.47
C LEU A 42 -7.83 10.97 -10.85
N ILE A 43 -6.91 10.37 -11.60
CA ILE A 43 -6.58 10.86 -12.94
C ILE A 43 -7.77 10.78 -13.91
N GLN A 44 -8.65 9.79 -13.76
CA GLN A 44 -9.89 9.71 -14.55
C GLN A 44 -10.84 10.87 -14.21
N MET A 45 -11.03 11.17 -12.92
CA MET A 45 -11.85 12.30 -12.47
C MET A 45 -11.31 13.64 -12.99
N LEU A 46 -9.99 13.80 -13.05
CA LEU A 46 -9.34 14.97 -13.64
C LEU A 46 -9.51 15.02 -15.17
N LYS A 47 -9.31 13.90 -15.87
CA LYS A 47 -9.49 13.80 -17.33
C LYS A 47 -10.92 14.14 -17.77
N PHE A 48 -11.92 13.66 -17.03
CA PHE A 48 -13.33 13.96 -17.29
C PHE A 48 -13.80 15.29 -16.70
N ARG A 49 -12.90 16.08 -16.10
CA ARG A 49 -13.19 17.38 -15.47
C ARG A 49 -14.29 17.32 -14.41
N LYS A 50 -14.42 16.18 -13.72
CA LYS A 50 -15.35 15.99 -12.60
C LYS A 50 -14.85 16.67 -11.33
N THR A 51 -13.54 16.86 -11.21
CA THR A 51 -12.90 17.62 -10.13
C THR A 51 -11.65 18.35 -10.64
N ASN A 52 -11.05 19.18 -9.81
CA ASN A 52 -9.76 19.83 -10.07
C ASN A 52 -8.96 19.96 -8.77
N LEU A 53 -7.64 20.06 -8.87
CA LEU A 53 -6.73 20.16 -7.71
C LEU A 53 -6.17 21.57 -7.51
N SER A 54 -6.77 22.59 -8.13
CA SER A 54 -6.23 23.96 -8.15
C SER A 54 -6.06 24.59 -6.76
N ARG A 55 -6.89 24.16 -5.79
CA ARG A 55 -6.88 24.67 -4.40
C ARG A 55 -6.08 23.79 -3.44
N MET A 56 -5.55 22.66 -3.89
CA MET A 56 -4.82 21.72 -3.04
C MET A 56 -3.43 22.31 -2.71
N SER A 57 -3.11 22.42 -1.42
CA SER A 57 -1.83 22.99 -0.95
C SER A 57 -0.87 21.95 -0.38
N CYS A 58 -1.34 20.72 -0.16
CA CYS A 58 -0.55 19.61 0.38
C CYS A 58 -0.85 18.33 -0.40
N VAL A 59 0.19 17.57 -0.74
CA VAL A 59 0.10 16.25 -1.39
C VAL A 59 0.90 15.25 -0.57
N VAL A 60 0.29 14.11 -0.25
CA VAL A 60 0.93 12.98 0.41
C VAL A 60 0.97 11.79 -0.54
N LEU A 61 2.17 11.27 -0.80
CA LEU A 61 2.39 10.04 -1.55
C LEU A 61 2.79 8.96 -0.54
N ASP A 62 1.89 8.02 -0.29
CA ASP A 62 2.11 6.91 0.64
C ASP A 62 2.43 5.62 -0.11
N GLU A 63 3.20 4.72 0.52
CA GLU A 63 3.72 3.49 -0.08
C GLU A 63 4.33 3.74 -1.47
N ALA A 64 5.23 4.72 -1.52
CA ALA A 64 5.69 5.26 -2.78
C ALA A 64 6.36 4.17 -3.63
N ASP A 65 7.18 3.29 -3.06
CA ASP A 65 7.74 2.08 -3.71
C ASP A 65 6.71 1.26 -4.51
N PHE A 66 5.46 1.16 -4.05
CA PHE A 66 4.36 0.56 -4.83
C PHE A 66 3.83 1.48 -5.94
N LEU A 67 3.66 2.78 -5.64
CA LEU A 67 3.24 3.80 -6.61
C LEU A 67 4.21 3.93 -7.79
N PHE A 68 5.44 3.41 -7.67
CA PHE A 68 6.46 3.41 -8.72
C PHE A 68 6.50 2.18 -9.60
N THR A 69 5.63 1.21 -9.36
CA THR A 69 5.41 0.15 -10.35
C THR A 69 5.05 0.79 -11.69
N LYS A 70 5.50 0.19 -12.81
CA LYS A 70 5.41 0.76 -14.17
C LYS A 70 4.01 1.30 -14.55
N ASN A 71 2.96 0.86 -13.87
CA ASN A 71 1.58 1.23 -14.15
C ASN A 71 1.12 2.55 -13.51
N PHE A 72 1.78 3.07 -12.48
CA PHE A 72 1.27 4.23 -11.72
C PHE A 72 2.14 5.49 -11.79
N LYS A 73 3.43 5.37 -12.17
CA LYS A 73 4.38 6.50 -12.25
C LYS A 73 3.81 7.69 -13.03
N GLU A 74 3.35 7.47 -14.27
CA GLU A 74 2.82 8.54 -15.12
C GLU A 74 1.56 9.20 -14.54
N ASP A 75 0.68 8.41 -13.93
CA ASP A 75 -0.55 8.91 -13.33
C ASP A 75 -0.23 9.79 -12.11
N VAL A 76 0.70 9.35 -11.25
CA VAL A 76 1.15 10.14 -10.08
C VAL A 76 1.81 11.44 -10.53
N THR A 77 2.73 11.40 -11.50
CA THR A 77 3.38 12.62 -12.02
C THR A 77 2.35 13.62 -12.53
N ARG A 78 1.38 13.17 -13.32
CA ARG A 78 0.31 14.04 -13.86
C ARG A 78 -0.57 14.62 -12.77
N ILE A 79 -0.92 13.83 -11.75
CA ILE A 79 -1.70 14.31 -10.60
C ILE A 79 -0.94 15.43 -9.88
N VAL A 80 0.33 15.19 -9.53
CA VAL A 80 1.15 16.18 -8.81
C VAL A 80 1.35 17.46 -9.64
N GLN A 81 1.54 17.33 -10.95
CA GLN A 81 1.64 18.48 -11.87
C GLN A 81 0.32 19.26 -12.02
N SER A 82 -0.82 18.65 -11.72
CA SER A 82 -2.14 19.31 -11.74
C SER A 82 -2.42 20.12 -10.47
N VAL A 83 -1.56 20.02 -9.46
CA VAL A 83 -1.63 20.80 -8.22
C VAL A 83 -0.80 22.08 -8.38
N ARG A 84 -1.18 23.14 -7.66
CA ARG A 84 -0.45 24.42 -7.64
C ARG A 84 1.07 24.24 -7.38
N PRO A 85 1.94 25.09 -7.95
CA PRO A 85 3.40 24.97 -7.79
C PRO A 85 3.87 25.16 -6.35
N ASP A 86 3.24 26.07 -5.60
CA ASP A 86 3.50 26.34 -4.19
C ASP A 86 2.71 25.39 -3.27
N ARG A 87 2.97 24.09 -3.45
CA ARG A 87 2.41 22.99 -2.65
C ARG A 87 3.48 22.36 -1.77
N GLN A 88 3.07 21.87 -0.61
CA GLN A 88 3.88 20.95 0.18
C GLN A 88 3.71 19.53 -0.38
N VAL A 89 4.82 18.81 -0.57
CA VAL A 89 4.80 17.39 -0.97
C VAL A 89 5.48 16.57 0.11
N MET A 90 4.80 15.53 0.58
CA MET A 90 5.35 14.53 1.51
C MET A 90 5.31 13.17 0.82
N LEU A 91 6.41 12.44 0.89
CA LEU A 91 6.54 11.11 0.29
C LEU A 91 7.00 10.14 1.39
N PHE A 92 6.23 9.07 1.55
CA PHE A 92 6.49 8.00 2.49
C PHE A 92 6.72 6.70 1.71
N SER A 93 7.77 5.97 2.06
CA SER A 93 8.14 4.73 1.41
C SER A 93 8.87 3.83 2.40
N ALA A 94 8.57 2.53 2.39
CA ALA A 94 9.30 1.55 3.19
C ALA A 94 10.68 1.27 2.59
N THR A 95 10.80 1.34 1.27
CA THR A 95 12.05 1.12 0.53
C THR A 95 12.48 2.36 -0.26
N TRP A 96 13.79 2.47 -0.51
CA TRP A 96 14.38 3.60 -1.23
C TRP A 96 15.29 3.10 -2.35
N ASP A 97 14.69 2.63 -3.44
CA ASP A 97 15.40 2.19 -4.64
C ASP A 97 15.56 3.34 -5.66
N GLU A 98 16.30 3.07 -6.74
CA GLU A 98 16.58 4.07 -7.78
C GLU A 98 15.30 4.61 -8.43
N GLN A 99 14.27 3.76 -8.60
CA GLN A 99 12.99 4.15 -9.20
C GLN A 99 12.22 5.12 -8.31
N THR A 100 12.20 4.85 -7.00
CA THR A 100 11.62 5.72 -5.98
C THR A 100 12.33 7.07 -5.94
N GLU A 101 13.65 7.06 -5.92
CA GLU A 101 14.47 8.28 -5.91
C GLU A 101 14.23 9.14 -7.16
N GLU A 102 14.11 8.52 -8.33
CA GLU A 102 13.92 9.24 -9.59
C GLU A 102 12.60 10.01 -9.62
N LEU A 103 11.47 9.43 -9.20
CA LEU A 103 10.23 10.21 -9.13
C LEU A 103 10.29 11.24 -8.01
N ALA A 104 10.89 10.93 -6.86
CA ALA A 104 10.99 11.88 -5.77
C ALA A 104 11.62 13.19 -6.27
N LYS A 105 12.67 13.09 -7.09
CA LYS A 105 13.28 14.23 -7.81
C LYS A 105 12.35 14.92 -8.81
N GLN A 106 11.42 14.20 -9.44
CA GLN A 106 10.46 14.75 -10.39
C GLN A 106 9.27 15.46 -9.71
N VAL A 107 8.77 14.92 -8.60
CA VAL A 107 7.54 15.43 -7.93
C VAL A 107 7.84 16.47 -6.86
N ILE A 108 9.00 16.38 -6.22
CA ILE A 108 9.47 17.29 -5.19
C ILE A 108 10.35 18.35 -5.85
N GLN A 109 9.84 19.57 -5.99
CA GLN A 109 10.51 20.66 -6.71
C GLN A 109 11.58 21.40 -5.88
N PHE A 110 11.59 21.20 -4.56
CA PHE A 110 12.47 21.89 -3.62
C PHE A 110 13.35 20.91 -2.85
N GLN A 111 14.35 21.42 -2.14
CA GLN A 111 15.20 20.62 -1.26
C GLN A 111 14.35 20.03 -0.12
N ALA A 112 13.92 18.77 -0.27
CA ALA A 112 13.20 18.05 0.78
C ALA A 112 14.16 17.58 1.87
N ALA A 113 13.69 17.65 3.11
CA ALA A 113 14.32 16.94 4.21
C ALA A 113 14.09 15.44 4.03
N HIS A 114 15.17 14.66 3.91
CA HIS A 114 15.09 13.21 3.85
C HIS A 114 15.27 12.63 5.26
N ILE A 115 14.19 12.07 5.80
CA ILE A 115 14.17 11.43 7.12
C ILE A 115 14.15 9.93 6.91
N CYS A 116 15.24 9.26 7.28
CA CYS A 116 15.33 7.80 7.23
C CYS A 116 15.43 7.25 8.65
N VAL A 117 14.50 6.38 9.02
CA VAL A 117 14.54 5.64 10.29
C VAL A 117 15.16 4.28 10.01
N GLY A 118 16.37 4.03 10.53
CA GLY A 118 17.12 2.80 10.27
C GLY A 118 18.22 2.99 9.23
N SER A 119 18.40 2.01 8.32
CA SER A 119 19.41 2.07 7.26
C SER A 119 18.78 2.18 5.88
N GLN A 120 19.33 3.04 5.02
CA GLN A 120 18.88 3.23 3.63
C GLN A 120 19.08 2.00 2.73
N LYS A 121 20.02 1.10 3.07
CA LYS A 121 20.23 -0.13 2.30
C LYS A 121 19.21 -1.17 2.70
N LEU A 122 18.59 -1.80 1.69
CA LEU A 122 17.85 -3.05 1.82
C LEU A 122 18.80 -4.15 2.34
N ALA A 123 19.00 -4.17 3.65
CA ALA A 123 19.64 -5.26 4.33
C ALA A 123 18.55 -6.07 5.00
N ALA A 124 18.61 -7.39 4.85
CA ALA A 124 17.92 -8.31 5.76
C ALA A 124 18.12 -7.80 7.19
N CYS A 125 17.02 -7.58 7.93
CA CYS A 125 17.11 -7.16 9.32
C CYS A 125 18.03 -8.14 10.05
N LYS A 126 19.16 -7.65 10.57
CA LYS A 126 20.13 -8.50 11.29
C LYS A 126 19.52 -9.18 12.52
N ASN A 127 18.41 -8.63 13.02
CA ASN A 127 17.64 -9.15 14.14
C ASN A 127 16.58 -10.20 13.72
N ILE A 128 16.45 -10.50 12.41
CA ILE A 128 15.58 -11.56 11.91
C ILE A 128 16.46 -12.76 11.55
N GLU A 129 16.27 -13.86 12.28
CA GLU A 129 16.85 -15.14 11.92
C GLU A 129 16.16 -15.69 10.67
N GLN A 130 16.93 -15.99 9.63
CA GLN A 130 16.42 -16.56 8.38
C GLN A 130 16.92 -17.99 8.22
N ARG A 131 15.99 -18.93 8.05
CA ARG A 131 16.29 -20.35 7.81
C ARG A 131 15.74 -20.77 6.45
N PHE A 132 16.57 -21.46 5.69
CA PHE A 132 16.19 -22.04 4.41
C PHE A 132 16.18 -23.56 4.55
N VAL A 133 15.07 -24.18 4.13
CA VAL A 133 14.92 -25.64 4.11
C VAL A 133 14.63 -26.05 2.68
N GLN A 134 15.54 -26.84 2.10
CA GLN A 134 15.33 -27.41 0.78
C GLN A 134 14.42 -28.63 0.91
N VAL A 135 13.28 -28.58 0.24
CA VAL A 135 12.25 -29.64 0.27
C VAL A 135 11.80 -29.93 -1.15
N LYS A 136 11.36 -31.17 -1.41
CA LYS A 136 10.68 -31.46 -2.67
C LYS A 136 9.29 -30.80 -2.66
N PRO A 137 8.73 -30.43 -3.83
CA PRO A 137 7.42 -29.79 -3.91
C PRO A 137 6.30 -30.57 -3.19
N GLU A 138 6.33 -31.90 -3.29
CA GLU A 138 5.40 -32.82 -2.65
C GLU A 138 5.48 -32.79 -1.11
N ASP A 139 6.68 -32.64 -0.55
CA ASP A 139 6.94 -32.69 0.89
C ASP A 139 6.71 -31.33 1.58
N LYS A 140 6.57 -30.25 0.80
CA LYS A 140 6.50 -28.87 1.32
C LYS A 140 5.36 -28.65 2.31
N ARG A 141 4.22 -29.33 2.11
CA ARG A 141 3.05 -29.24 3.00
C ARG A 141 3.32 -29.83 4.37
N GLU A 142 3.83 -31.06 4.39
CA GLU A 142 4.13 -31.77 5.63
C GLU A 142 5.21 -31.04 6.42
N GLN A 143 6.26 -30.58 5.74
CA GLN A 143 7.33 -29.78 6.34
C GLN A 143 6.83 -28.44 6.90
N LEU A 144 5.85 -27.78 6.26
CA LEU A 144 5.22 -26.58 6.80
C LEU A 144 4.46 -26.88 8.10
N ILE A 145 3.66 -27.95 8.13
CA ILE A 145 2.87 -28.35 9.31
C ILE A 145 3.81 -28.67 10.48
N ASP A 146 4.86 -29.45 10.24
CA ASP A 146 5.83 -29.81 11.27
C ASP A 146 6.60 -28.59 11.76
N GLY A 147 7.01 -27.70 10.85
CA GLY A 147 7.64 -26.43 11.19
C GLY A 147 6.75 -25.54 12.05
N LEU A 148 5.47 -25.42 11.71
CA LEU A 148 4.49 -24.65 12.48
C LEU A 148 4.26 -25.26 13.85
N ARG A 149 4.07 -26.59 13.94
CA ARG A 149 3.91 -27.29 15.23
C ARG A 149 5.08 -27.03 16.15
N ASN A 150 6.31 -27.19 15.66
CA ASN A 150 7.50 -26.93 16.46
C ASN A 150 7.60 -25.47 16.93
N PHE A 151 7.10 -24.53 16.15
CA PHE A 151 7.13 -23.10 16.47
C PHE A 151 5.99 -22.65 17.41
N THR A 152 4.82 -23.27 17.30
CA THR A 152 3.63 -22.93 18.10
C THR A 152 3.45 -23.80 19.35
N PHE A 153 4.25 -24.86 19.51
CA PHE A 153 4.11 -25.84 20.61
C PHE A 153 4.13 -25.22 22.02
N ASN A 154 4.87 -24.11 22.21
CA ASN A 154 5.16 -23.58 23.55
C ASN A 154 4.59 -22.18 23.85
N CYS A 155 3.93 -21.52 22.88
CA CYS A 155 3.49 -20.13 23.04
C CYS A 155 2.22 -19.84 22.21
N GLU A 156 1.44 -18.82 22.62
CA GLU A 156 0.39 -18.19 21.80
C GLU A 156 0.98 -17.37 20.61
N ASN A 157 1.99 -17.92 19.95
CA ASN A 157 2.65 -17.27 18.82
C ASN A 157 1.73 -17.32 17.60
N LYS A 158 1.56 -16.17 16.94
CA LYS A 158 0.89 -16.08 15.64
C LYS A 158 1.94 -16.22 14.54
N ALA A 159 1.62 -17.00 13.51
CA ALA A 159 2.45 -17.15 12.32
C ALA A 159 1.72 -16.60 11.09
N LEU A 160 2.48 -15.96 10.20
CA LEU A 160 2.00 -15.53 8.89
C LEU A 160 2.67 -16.39 7.81
N VAL A 161 1.87 -17.11 7.03
CA VAL A 161 2.35 -17.98 5.96
C VAL A 161 1.99 -17.37 4.62
N PHE A 162 3.01 -17.02 3.83
CA PHE A 162 2.82 -16.50 2.47
C PHE A 162 2.70 -17.65 1.46
N VAL A 163 1.68 -17.59 0.62
CA VAL A 163 1.39 -18.59 -0.42
C VAL A 163 1.19 -17.86 -1.75
N ASN A 164 1.60 -18.48 -2.87
CA ASN A 164 1.69 -17.80 -4.17
C ASN A 164 0.33 -17.47 -4.82
N SER A 165 -0.77 -18.15 -4.46
CA SER A 165 -2.08 -17.89 -5.06
C SER A 165 -3.22 -18.07 -4.05
N LYS A 166 -4.34 -17.38 -4.29
CA LYS A 166 -5.54 -17.45 -3.45
C LYS A 166 -6.12 -18.86 -3.37
N ASP A 167 -6.17 -19.57 -4.49
CA ASP A 167 -6.66 -20.96 -4.50
C ASP A 167 -5.79 -21.89 -3.65
N MET A 168 -4.48 -21.62 -3.58
CA MET A 168 -3.59 -22.37 -2.70
C MET A 168 -3.76 -21.99 -1.23
N VAL A 169 -4.12 -20.74 -0.91
CA VAL A 169 -4.43 -20.32 0.47
C VAL A 169 -5.57 -21.17 1.04
N ALA A 170 -6.67 -21.32 0.29
CA ALA A 170 -7.81 -22.13 0.74
C ALA A 170 -7.39 -23.58 1.06
N LYS A 171 -6.60 -24.20 0.17
CA LYS A 171 -6.08 -25.57 0.37
C LYS A 171 -5.16 -25.67 1.58
N VAL A 172 -4.24 -24.71 1.76
CA VAL A 172 -3.33 -24.71 2.92
C VAL A 172 -4.09 -24.50 4.22
N VAL A 173 -5.12 -23.65 4.24
CA VAL A 173 -5.96 -23.44 5.43
C VAL A 173 -6.73 -24.70 5.80
N GLU A 174 -7.29 -25.41 4.81
CA GLU A 174 -7.94 -26.71 5.01
C GLU A 174 -6.96 -27.75 5.56
N ASP A 175 -5.80 -27.92 4.91
CA ASP A 175 -4.73 -28.84 5.36
C ASP A 175 -4.30 -28.57 6.81
N LEU A 176 -4.16 -27.29 7.19
CA LEU A 176 -3.79 -26.90 8.56
C LEU A 176 -4.89 -27.22 9.57
N ARG A 177 -6.15 -26.94 9.24
CA ARG A 177 -7.31 -27.22 10.11
C ARG A 177 -7.51 -28.71 10.31
N ASP A 178 -7.38 -29.51 9.25
CA ASP A 178 -7.47 -30.97 9.31
C ASP A 178 -6.39 -31.58 10.22
N LYS A 179 -5.24 -30.89 10.34
CA LYS A 179 -4.14 -31.27 11.23
C LYS A 179 -4.23 -30.66 12.63
N GLY A 180 -5.35 -30.01 12.94
CA GLY A 180 -5.67 -29.43 14.26
C GLY A 180 -5.05 -28.06 14.52
N LEU A 181 -4.51 -27.37 13.50
CA LEU A 181 -3.91 -26.05 13.62
C LEU A 181 -4.94 -24.96 13.25
N PRO A 182 -5.22 -24.00 14.14
CA PRO A 182 -6.09 -22.87 13.82
C PRO A 182 -5.49 -22.00 12.71
N ALA A 183 -6.21 -21.86 11.60
CA ALA A 183 -5.76 -21.07 10.45
C ALA A 183 -6.92 -20.26 9.83
N ALA A 184 -6.58 -19.10 9.28
CA ALA A 184 -7.46 -18.22 8.53
C ALA A 184 -6.70 -17.65 7.31
N GLY A 185 -7.38 -17.50 6.18
CA GLY A 185 -6.82 -17.04 4.92
C GLY A 185 -7.89 -16.84 3.87
#